data_AF-A0A8T4ZLG7-F1
#
_entry.id   AF-A0A8T4ZLG7-F1
#
_cell.length_a   1.000
_cell.length_b   1.000
_cell.length_c   1.000
_cell.angle_alpha   90.00
_cell.angle_beta   90.00
_cell.angle_gamma   90.00
#
_symmetry.space_group_name_H-M   'P 1'
#
loop_
_entity.id
_entity.type
_entity.pdbx_description
1 polymer ?
#
loop_
_entity_poly.entity_id
_entity_poly.type
_entity_poly.pdbx_seq_one_letter_code
_entity_poly.pdbx_strand_id
1 'polypeptide(L)' 'MNEQMLQACKELVDDAKMGCADLVFKEVCLEILSRARNILTEKQFRKLVAYAAERMKEKIPFELQQELMARGKV' A
#
# COMPACT_ATOMS: atom_id res chain seq x y z
N MET A 1 15.54 -7.86 -7.24
CA MET A 1 14.32 -8.58 -7.71
C MET A 1 13.10 -8.31 -6.84
N ASN A 2 13.21 -8.28 -5.50
CA ASN A 2 12.06 -8.06 -4.60
C ASN A 2 11.53 -6.61 -4.56
N GLU A 3 12.32 -5.62 -4.99
CA GLU A 3 11.92 -4.21 -5.07
C GLU A 3 11.06 -3.91 -6.30
N GLN A 4 11.29 -4.60 -7.42
CA GLN A 4 10.45 -4.45 -8.62
C GLN A 4 9.01 -4.90 -8.39
N MET A 5 8.78 -5.96 -7.61
CA MET A 5 7.40 -6.37 -7.26
C MET A 5 6.70 -5.33 -6.40
N LEU A 6 7.40 -4.74 -5.42
CA LEU A 6 6.83 -3.67 -4.60
C LEU A 6 6.49 -2.46 -5.46
N GLN A 7 7.38 -2.10 -6.40
CA GLN A 7 7.17 -0.96 -7.29
C GLN A 7 5.98 -1.20 -8.24
N ALA A 8 5.88 -2.38 -8.83
CA ALA A 8 4.74 -2.76 -9.66
C ALA A 8 3.41 -2.68 -8.88
N CYS A 9 3.39 -3.13 -7.62
CA CYS A 9 2.19 -3.01 -6.79
C CYS A 9 1.83 -1.55 -6.47
N LYS A 10 2.83 -0.67 -6.29
CA LYS A 10 2.60 0.76 -6.09
C LYS A 10 2.04 1.43 -7.34
N GLU A 11 2.55 1.07 -8.52
CA GLU A 11 2.01 1.56 -9.79
C GLU A 11 0.57 1.10 -10.00
N LEU A 12 0.22 -0.15 -9.68
CA LEU A 12 -1.16 -0.63 -9.74
C LEU A 12 -2.11 0.18 -8.82
N VAL A 13 -1.62 0.60 -7.64
CA VAL A 13 -2.38 1.48 -6.73
C VAL A 13 -2.50 2.90 -7.29
N ASP A 14 -1.49 3.41 -8.00
CA ASP A 14 -1.56 4.73 -8.64
C ASP A 14 -2.55 4.72 -9.83
N ASP A 15 -2.48 3.69 -10.65
CA ASP A 15 -3.31 3.49 -11.84
C ASP A 15 -4.79 3.33 -11.44
N ALA A 16 -5.06 2.54 -10.39
CA ALA A 16 -6.39 2.42 -9.81
C ALA A 16 -6.92 3.77 -9.29
N LYS A 17 -6.06 4.64 -8.77
CA LYS A 17 -6.45 5.96 -8.26
C LYS A 17 -6.78 6.94 -9.39
N MET A 18 -6.07 6.87 -10.52
CA MET A 18 -6.37 7.71 -11.68
C MET A 18 -7.61 7.22 -12.43
N GLY A 19 -7.85 5.91 -12.47
CA GLY A 19 -8.88 5.28 -13.30
C GLY A 19 -10.25 5.07 -12.64
N CYS A 20 -10.37 5.15 -11.31
CA CYS A 20 -11.59 4.75 -10.59
C CYS A 20 -12.17 5.82 -9.67
N ALA A 21 -13.50 5.77 -9.51
CA ALA A 21 -14.22 6.49 -8.45
C ALA A 21 -13.81 5.96 -7.06
N ASP A 22 -13.82 6.82 -6.04
CA ASP A 22 -13.29 6.59 -4.69
C ASP A 22 -13.76 5.25 -4.04
N LEU A 23 -15.01 4.85 -4.29
CA LEU A 23 -15.58 3.59 -3.81
C LEU A 23 -14.98 2.35 -4.50
N VAL A 24 -14.75 2.41 -5.80
CA VAL A 24 -14.14 1.32 -6.58
C VAL A 24 -12.64 1.25 -6.29
N PHE A 25 -12.00 2.40 -6.05
CA PHE A 25 -10.58 2.48 -5.69
C PHE A 25 -10.24 1.68 -4.42
N LYS A 26 -11.09 1.74 -3.40
CA LYS A 26 -10.90 0.99 -2.15
C LYS A 26 -10.97 -0.52 -2.35
N GLU A 27 -11.97 -0.99 -3.09
CA GLU A 27 -12.14 -2.40 -3.45
C GLU A 27 -10.92 -2.91 -4.23
N VAL A 28 -10.49 -2.15 -5.25
CA VAL A 28 -9.34 -2.50 -6.08
C VAL A 28 -8.05 -2.56 -5.26
N CYS A 29 -7.83 -1.60 -4.36
CA CYS A 29 -6.66 -1.64 -3.49
C CYS A 29 -6.68 -2.81 -2.51
N LEU A 30 -7.82 -3.16 -1.92
CA LEU A 30 -7.94 -4.34 -1.07
C LEU A 30 -7.62 -5.62 -1.85
N GLU A 31 -8.05 -5.70 -3.11
CA GLU A 31 -7.73 -6.83 -3.98
C GLU A 31 -6.23 -6.89 -4.32
N ILE A 32 -5.62 -5.75 -4.66
CA ILE A 32 -4.17 -5.63 -4.90
C ILE A 32 -3.39 -6.06 -3.67
N LEU A 33 -3.78 -5.59 -2.47
CA LEU A 33 -3.13 -5.96 -1.22
C LEU A 33 -3.28 -7.46 -0.93
N SER A 34 -4.48 -8.02 -1.11
CA SER A 34 -4.73 -9.45 -0.92
C SER A 34 -3.83 -10.32 -1.81
N ARG A 35 -3.70 -9.94 -3.09
CA ARG A 35 -2.80 -10.61 -4.04
C ARG A 35 -1.33 -10.37 -3.66
N ALA A 36 -0.97 -9.13 -3.34
CA ALA A 36 0.40 -8.73 -3.01
C ALA A 36 0.94 -9.43 -1.76
N ARG A 37 0.09 -9.78 -0.79
CA ARG A 37 0.49 -10.53 0.41
C ARG A 37 1.09 -11.90 0.10
N ASN A 38 0.68 -12.53 -1.00
CA ASN A 38 1.18 -13.86 -1.41
C ASN A 38 2.50 -13.82 -2.17
N ILE A 39 2.88 -12.65 -2.72
CA ILE A 39 4.08 -12.45 -3.55
C ILE A 39 5.14 -11.58 -2.87
N LEU A 40 4.73 -10.66 -1.98
CA LEU A 40 5.63 -9.78 -1.24
C LEU A 40 5.97 -10.37 0.12
N THR A 41 7.20 -10.12 0.57
CA THR A 41 7.59 -10.37 1.97
C THR A 41 6.86 -9.41 2.91
N GLU A 42 6.68 -9.81 4.17
CA GLU A 42 5.92 -9.05 5.18
C GLU A 42 6.36 -7.57 5.27
N LYS A 43 7.67 -7.30 5.23
CA LYS A 43 8.22 -5.93 5.21
C LYS A 43 7.78 -5.11 3.97
N GLN A 44 7.75 -5.74 2.80
CA GLN A 44 7.34 -5.07 1.55
C GLN A 44 5.83 -4.86 1.53
N PHE A 45 5.08 -5.88 1.94
CA PHE A 45 3.63 -5.80 2.07
C PHE A 45 3.22 -4.64 2.99
N ARG A 46 3.88 -4.51 4.15
CA ARG A 46 3.62 -3.42 5.10
C ARG A 46 3.87 -2.03 4.52
N LYS A 47 4.93 -1.87 3.71
CA LYS A 47 5.19 -0.63 2.96
C LYS A 47 4.11 -0.35 1.91
N LEU A 48 3.61 -1.38 1.24
CA LEU A 48 2.53 -1.24 0.26
C LEU A 48 1.20 -0.85 0.91
N VAL A 49 0.86 -1.47 2.05
CA VAL A 49 -0.33 -1.13 2.85
C VAL A 49 -0.30 0.33 3.28
N ALA A 50 0.82 0.80 3.81
CA ALA A 50 0.99 2.20 4.20
C ALA A 50 0.77 3.15 3.00
N TYR A 51 1.40 2.83 1.87
CA TYR A 51 1.27 3.60 0.63
C TYR A 51 -0.17 3.62 0.11
N ALA A 52 -0.86 2.48 0.08
CA ALA A 52 -2.25 2.39 -0.37
C ALA A 52 -3.18 3.20 0.54
N ALA A 53 -2.99 3.13 1.86
CA ALA A 53 -3.77 3.89 2.82
C ALA A 53 -3.55 5.41 2.70
N GLU A 54 -2.31 5.87 2.49
CA GLU A 54 -2.02 7.28 2.16
C GLU A 54 -2.73 7.72 0.87
N ARG A 55 -2.76 6.84 -0.15
CA ARG A 55 -3.42 7.10 -1.42
C ARG A 55 -4.94 7.15 -1.30
N MET A 56 -5.55 6.37 -0.42
CA MET A 56 -6.99 6.44 -0.10
C MET A 56 -7.38 7.69 0.68
N LYS A 57 -6.41 8.50 1.15
CA LYS A 57 -6.63 9.55 2.16
C LYS A 57 -7.40 9.02 3.38
N GLU A 58 -7.36 7.71 3.63
CA GLU A 58 -7.88 7.14 4.86
C GLU A 58 -6.86 7.35 5.97
N LYS A 59 -7.35 7.49 7.20
CA LYS A 59 -6.46 7.52 8.35
C LYS A 59 -5.75 6.17 8.40
N ILE A 60 -4.45 6.17 8.07
CA ILE A 60 -3.57 5.04 8.36
C ILE A 60 -3.76 4.67 9.84
N PRO A 61 -4.02 3.39 10.16
CA PRO A 61 -4.22 2.98 11.54
C PRO A 61 -3.02 3.41 12.39
N PHE A 62 -3.31 3.99 13.54
CA PHE A 62 -2.34 4.69 14.39
C PHE A 62 -1.11 3.83 14.75
N GLU A 63 -1.29 2.52 14.86
CA GLU A 63 -0.20 1.54 15.05
C GLU A 63 0.79 1.50 13.87
N LEU A 64 0.28 1.58 12.63
CA LEU A 64 1.14 1.60 11.43
C LEU A 64 1.87 2.93 11.28
N GLN A 65 1.20 4.03 11.65
CA GLN A 65 1.81 5.37 11.68
C GLN A 65 2.95 5.44 12.71
N GLN A 66 2.73 4.92 13.93
CA GLN A 66 3.76 4.88 14.97
C GLN A 66 4.96 4.03 14.58
N GLU A 67 4.76 2.87 13.94
CA GLU A 67 5.87 1.99 13.57
C GLU A 67 6.74 2.55 12.42
N LEU A 68 6.13 3.31 11.51
CA LEU A 68 6.84 4.03 10.44
C LEU A 68 7.62 5.23 10.98
N MET A 69 7.03 6.00 11.90
CA MET A 69 7.71 7.12 12.57
C MET A 69 8.84 6.65 13.50
N ALA A 70 8.69 5.49 14.15
CA ALA A 70 9.72 4.91 15.01
C ALA A 70 10.98 4.44 14.25
N ARG A 71 10.89 4.23 12.92
CA ARG A 71 12.02 3.79 12.08
C ARG A 71 12.69 4.91 11.27
N GLY A 72 12.23 6.16 11.40
CA GLY A 72 12.76 7.33 10.69
C GLY A 72 13.51 8.31 11.57
N LYS A 73 14.44 7.85 12.41
CA LYS A 73 15.30 8.73 13.23
C LYS A 73 16.78 8.37 13.05
N VAL A 74 17.41 8.91 12.01
CA VAL A 74 18.82 9.36 11.98
C VAL A 74 18.87 10.63 11.15
#